data_AF-A0A7K0CPI7-F1
#
_entry.id   AF-A0A7K0CPI7-F1
#
_cell.length_a   1.000
_cell.length_b   1.000
_cell.length_c   1.000
_cell.angle_alpha   90.00
_cell.angle_beta   90.00
_cell.angle_gamma   90.00
#
_symmetry.space_group_name_H-M   'P 1'
#
loop_
_entity.id
_entity.type
_entity.pdbx_description
1 polymer ?
#
loop_
_entity_poly.entity_id
_entity_poly.type
_entity_poly.pdbx_seq_one_letter_code
_entity_poly.pdbx_strand_id
1 'polypeptide(L)'
;MNKADDLARLVPARYARRRPRRVLAGVGAGLLGLLWVDAAVSWVLAPSDTAMIVNFVVLGVLLAAGLPVAARLVAITGGTTSRREQELDERQRGLRLRAYSTAHGATTFVMILVLAVTMVADRGGRESQIPGAALFLILFAMLATHVLLPLVVAAWQLPDPPADDDEEA
;
A
#
# COMPACT_ATOMS: atom_id res chain seq x y z
N MET A 1 27.70 12.17 -1.42
CA MET A 1 27.33 10.75 -1.23
C MET A 1 25.91 10.74 -0.67
N ASN A 2 24.93 10.28 -1.45
CA ASN A 2 23.52 10.56 -1.20
C ASN A 2 22.88 9.42 -0.40
N LYS A 3 22.02 9.72 0.59
CA LYS A 3 21.41 8.74 1.51
C LYS A 3 20.59 7.64 0.79
N ALA A 4 20.21 7.90 -0.46
CA ALA A 4 19.57 6.94 -1.36
C ALA A 4 20.50 5.79 -1.80
N ASP A 5 21.82 6.04 -1.92
CA ASP A 5 22.79 5.03 -2.36
C ASP A 5 23.06 3.98 -1.26
N ASP A 6 23.03 4.40 0.01
CA ASP A 6 23.16 3.48 1.16
C ASP A 6 21.94 2.55 1.27
N LEU A 7 20.73 3.05 0.98
CA LEU A 7 19.51 2.22 0.96
C LEU A 7 19.51 1.23 -0.21
N ALA A 8 20.09 1.60 -1.36
CA ALA A 8 20.22 0.71 -2.52
C ALA A 8 21.23 -0.42 -2.27
N ARG A 9 22.36 -0.15 -1.59
CA ARG A 9 23.33 -1.19 -1.18
C ARG A 9 22.76 -2.14 -0.12
N LEU A 10 21.77 -1.69 0.64
CA LEU A 10 21.08 -2.49 1.64
C LEU A 10 19.96 -3.34 1.08
N VAL A 11 19.65 -3.30 -0.23
CA VAL A 11 18.66 -4.22 -0.83
C VAL A 11 19.30 -5.61 -0.88
N PRO A 12 18.93 -6.53 0.02
CA PRO A 12 19.66 -7.79 0.12
C PRO A 12 19.37 -8.67 -1.11
N ALA A 13 20.38 -9.39 -1.60
CA ALA A 13 20.35 -10.26 -2.80
C ALA A 13 19.11 -11.19 -2.90
N ARG A 14 18.48 -11.49 -1.76
CA ARG A 14 17.18 -12.17 -1.62
C ARG A 14 15.98 -11.49 -2.32
N TYR A 15 16.04 -10.22 -2.75
CA TYR A 15 14.98 -9.59 -3.56
C TYR A 15 15.29 -9.49 -5.06
N ALA A 16 16.39 -10.08 -5.52
CA ALA A 16 16.71 -10.19 -6.95
C ALA A 16 15.69 -11.08 -7.70
N ARG A 17 15.02 -12.01 -7.01
CA ARG A 17 14.07 -12.98 -7.60
C ARG A 17 12.61 -12.50 -7.53
N ARG A 18 11.80 -12.82 -8.56
CA ARG A 18 10.36 -12.52 -8.68
C ARG A 18 9.49 -12.93 -7.49
N ARG A 19 9.70 -14.14 -6.95
CA ARG A 19 8.86 -14.73 -5.89
C ARG A 19 8.85 -13.90 -4.59
N PRO A 20 10.00 -13.56 -3.98
CA PRO A 20 10.01 -12.76 -2.75
C PRO A 20 9.43 -11.35 -2.92
N ARG A 21 9.58 -10.71 -4.09
CA ARG A 21 8.94 -9.41 -4.38
C ARG A 21 7.42 -9.51 -4.40
N ARG A 22 6.86 -10.54 -5.04
CA ARG A 22 5.41 -10.79 -5.06
C ARG A 22 4.84 -11.15 -3.70
N VAL A 23 5.58 -11.91 -2.88
CA VAL A 23 5.18 -12.19 -1.49
C VAL A 23 5.12 -10.89 -0.70
N LEU A 24 6.12 -10.01 -0.81
CA LEU A 24 6.10 -8.72 -0.11
C LEU A 24 4.96 -7.81 -0.58
N ALA A 25 4.72 -7.75 -1.89
CA ALA A 25 3.59 -7.02 -2.45
C ALA A 25 2.25 -7.61 -1.97
N GLY A 26 2.13 -8.94 -1.90
CA GLY A 26 0.98 -9.63 -1.32
C GLY A 26 0.77 -9.31 0.16
N VAL A 27 1.85 -9.26 0.96
CA VAL A 27 1.79 -8.84 2.37
C VAL A 27 1.34 -7.38 2.48
N GLY A 28 1.87 -6.48 1.64
CA GLY A 28 1.43 -5.08 1.60
C GLY A 28 -0.05 -4.93 1.22
N ALA A 29 -0.51 -5.67 0.21
CA ALA A 29 -1.92 -5.72 -0.17
C ALA A 29 -2.81 -6.29 0.95
N GLY A 30 -2.34 -7.34 1.64
CA GLY A 30 -3.04 -7.94 2.78
C GLY A 30 -3.18 -6.97 3.96
N LEU A 31 -2.13 -6.20 4.28
CA LEU A 31 -2.19 -5.17 5.31
C LEU A 31 -3.15 -4.04 4.97
N LEU A 32 -3.18 -3.60 3.70
CA LEU A 32 -4.18 -2.64 3.22
C LEU A 32 -5.61 -3.21 3.34
N GLY A 33 -5.82 -4.47 2.95
CA GLY A 33 -7.09 -5.14 3.09
C GLY A 33 -7.53 -5.24 4.55
N LEU A 34 -6.62 -5.59 5.46
CA LEU A 34 -6.89 -5.67 6.89
C LEU A 34 -7.31 -4.31 7.47
N LEU A 35 -6.71 -3.21 6.99
CA LEU A 35 -7.11 -1.86 7.39
C LEU A 35 -8.54 -1.51 6.95
N TRP A 36 -8.96 -1.94 5.75
CA TRP A 36 -10.36 -1.80 5.31
C TRP A 36 -11.33 -2.67 6.11
N VAL A 37 -10.92 -3.88 6.49
CA VAL A 37 -11.71 -4.75 7.38
C VAL A 37 -11.89 -4.10 8.75
N ASP A 38 -10.83 -3.54 9.33
CA ASP A 38 -10.88 -2.83 10.61
C ASP A 38 -11.85 -1.64 10.56
N ALA A 39 -11.80 -0.85 9.48
CA ALA A 39 -12.74 0.24 9.25
C ALA A 39 -14.20 -0.24 9.17
N ALA A 40 -14.47 -1.36 8.48
CA ALA A 40 -15.80 -1.94 8.38
C ALA A 40 -16.31 -2.51 9.71
N VAL A 41 -15.44 -3.19 10.47
CA VAL A 41 -15.74 -3.71 11.81
C VAL A 41 -16.07 -2.57 12.77
N SER A 42 -15.26 -1.50 12.75
CA SER A 42 -15.47 -0.28 13.54
C SER A 42 -16.80 0.40 13.23
N TRP A 43 -17.25 0.37 11.97
CA TRP A 43 -18.56 0.88 11.59
C TRP A 43 -19.69 0.06 12.23
N VAL A 44 -19.61 -1.27 12.17
CA VAL A 44 -20.70 -2.17 12.59
C VAL A 44 -20.84 -2.26 14.11
N LEU A 45 -19.73 -2.19 14.85
CA LEU A 45 -19.75 -2.48 16.29
C LEU A 45 -20.33 -1.38 17.21
N ALA A 46 -20.74 -0.23 16.67
CA ALA A 46 -21.20 0.94 17.44
C ALA A 46 -20.15 1.43 18.49
N PRO A 47 -20.33 2.59 19.15
CA PRO A 47 -19.34 3.07 20.12
C PRO A 47 -19.39 2.19 21.37
N SER A 48 -18.47 1.24 21.45
CA SER A 48 -18.16 0.48 22.67
C SER A 48 -16.71 0.79 23.04
N ASP A 49 -16.44 1.05 24.33
CA ASP A 49 -15.07 1.25 24.83
C ASP A 49 -14.14 0.09 24.45
N THR A 50 -14.68 -1.13 24.39
CA THR A 50 -13.95 -2.32 23.92
C THR A 50 -13.61 -2.22 22.43
N ALA A 51 -14.53 -1.78 21.58
CA ALA A 51 -14.28 -1.59 20.15
C ALA A 51 -13.21 -0.52 19.90
N MET A 52 -13.20 0.55 20.70
CA MET A 52 -12.17 1.58 20.63
C MET A 52 -10.78 1.01 20.95
N ILE A 53 -10.63 0.26 22.05
CA ILE A 53 -9.35 -0.35 22.44
C ILE A 53 -8.88 -1.34 21.36
N VAL A 54 -9.77 -2.19 20.85
CA VAL A 54 -9.43 -3.17 19.81
C VAL A 54 -8.94 -2.46 18.54
N ASN A 55 -9.64 -1.43 18.06
CA ASN A 55 -9.21 -0.66 16.89
C ASN A 55 -7.83 -0.02 17.10
N PHE A 56 -7.56 0.56 18.28
CA PHE A 56 -6.24 1.15 18.56
C PHE A 56 -5.13 0.10 18.58
N VAL A 57 -5.39 -1.10 19.12
CA VAL A 57 -4.44 -2.21 19.11
C VAL A 57 -4.21 -2.70 17.68
N VAL A 58 -5.27 -2.91 16.90
CA VAL A 58 -5.19 -3.33 15.50
C VAL A 58 -4.44 -2.30 14.67
N LEU A 59 -4.76 -1.01 14.82
CA LEU A 59 -4.07 0.09 14.18
C LEU A 59 -2.59 0.15 14.58
N GLY A 60 -2.29 -0.04 15.87
CA GLY A 60 -0.91 -0.10 16.39
C GLY A 60 -0.11 -1.23 15.76
N VAL A 61 -0.69 -2.43 15.66
CA VAL A 61 -0.08 -3.59 14.99
C VAL A 61 0.09 -3.34 13.50
N LEU A 62 -0.92 -2.76 12.83
CA LEU A 62 -0.87 -2.39 11.42
C LEU A 62 0.24 -1.37 11.14
N LEU A 63 0.44 -0.39 12.02
CA LEU A 63 1.53 0.57 11.90
C LEU A 63 2.89 -0.10 12.14
N ALA A 64 3.01 -0.91 13.20
CA ALA A 64 4.24 -1.60 13.54
C ALA A 64 4.70 -2.59 12.46
N ALA A 65 3.77 -3.30 11.80
CA ALA A 65 4.08 -4.22 10.71
C ALA A 65 4.12 -3.51 9.34
N GLY A 66 3.24 -2.53 9.13
CA GLY A 66 3.07 -1.81 7.87
C GLY A 66 4.23 -0.88 7.55
N LEU A 67 4.79 -0.17 8.55
CA LEU A 67 5.94 0.72 8.32
C LEU A 67 7.17 -0.04 7.78
N PRO A 68 7.61 -1.17 8.38
CA PRO A 68 8.67 -1.98 7.81
C PRO A 68 8.37 -2.51 6.40
N VAL A 69 7.15 -2.95 6.13
CA VAL A 69 6.75 -3.45 4.81
C VAL A 69 6.78 -2.32 3.77
N ALA A 70 6.24 -1.14 4.12
CA ALA A 70 6.30 0.06 3.29
C ALA A 70 7.74 0.47 3.01
N ALA A 71 8.61 0.50 4.03
CA ALA A 71 10.02 0.83 3.86
C ALA A 71 10.74 -0.15 2.92
N ARG A 72 10.44 -1.46 3.01
CA ARG A 72 10.98 -2.47 2.10
C ARG A 72 10.44 -2.32 0.68
N LEU A 73 9.15 -2.03 0.52
CA LEU A 73 8.55 -1.74 -0.78
C LEU A 73 9.24 -0.52 -1.41
N VAL A 74 9.40 0.58 -0.66
CA VAL A 74 10.14 1.76 -1.11
C VAL A 74 11.58 1.43 -1.48
N ALA A 75 12.29 0.59 -0.72
CA ALA A 75 13.66 0.20 -1.05
C ALA A 75 13.75 -0.61 -2.36
N ILE A 76 12.81 -1.54 -2.58
CA ILE A 76 12.79 -2.40 -3.77
C ILE A 76 12.30 -1.63 -5.01
N THR A 77 11.31 -0.74 -4.85
CA THR A 77 10.76 0.04 -5.97
C THR A 77 11.52 1.34 -6.19
N GLY A 78 12.27 1.83 -5.20
CA GLY A 78 12.90 3.15 -5.16
C GLY A 78 13.89 3.42 -6.29
N GLY A 79 14.57 2.37 -6.78
CA GLY A 79 15.38 2.48 -8.00
C GLY A 79 14.58 2.91 -9.25
N THR A 80 13.27 2.67 -9.26
CA THR A 80 12.34 3.01 -10.36
C THR A 80 11.36 4.13 -10.03
N THR A 81 10.99 4.30 -8.75
CA THR A 81 10.00 5.30 -8.29
C THR A 81 10.63 6.55 -7.69
N SER A 82 11.88 6.48 -7.19
CA SER A 82 12.56 7.60 -6.52
C SER A 82 13.72 8.21 -7.33
N ARG A 83 14.18 7.57 -8.42
CA ARG A 83 15.15 8.19 -9.34
C ARG A 83 14.53 9.39 -10.07
N ARG A 84 15.36 10.40 -10.34
CA ARG A 84 14.94 11.56 -11.13
C ARG A 84 14.51 11.08 -12.50
N GLU A 85 13.46 11.68 -13.05
CA GLU A 85 12.90 11.27 -14.33
C GLU A 85 13.96 11.24 -15.45
N GLN A 86 14.94 12.15 -15.39
CA GLN A 86 16.08 12.25 -16.30
C GLN A 86 17.07 11.06 -16.23
N GLU A 87 17.04 10.27 -15.17
CA GLU A 87 17.91 9.11 -14.95
C GLU A 87 17.22 7.78 -15.33
N LEU A 88 15.93 7.83 -15.67
CA LEU A 88 15.14 6.65 -16.03
C LEU A 88 15.15 6.44 -17.54
N ASP A 89 15.49 5.22 -17.97
CA ASP A 89 15.31 4.76 -19.35
C ASP A 89 13.82 4.78 -19.75
N GLU A 90 13.52 4.86 -21.05
CA GLU A 90 12.15 4.89 -21.59
C GLU A 90 11.31 3.71 -21.09
N ARG A 91 11.93 2.53 -20.98
CA ARG A 91 11.31 1.32 -20.44
C ARG A 91 10.92 1.47 -18.97
N GLN A 92 11.79 2.07 -18.15
CA GLN A 92 11.56 2.27 -16.72
C GLN A 92 10.48 3.34 -16.48
N ARG A 93 10.47 4.41 -17.27
CA ARG A 93 9.39 5.41 -17.25
C ARG A 93 8.04 4.80 -17.59
N GLY A 94 7.97 3.96 -18.62
CA GLY A 94 6.74 3.25 -19.01
C GLY A 94 6.19 2.33 -17.91
N LEU A 95 7.06 1.58 -17.22
CA LEU A 95 6.67 0.74 -16.08
C LEU A 95 6.15 1.56 -14.91
N ARG A 96 6.82 2.68 -14.58
CA ARG A 96 6.37 3.61 -13.53
C ARG A 96 4.99 4.18 -13.85
N LEU A 97 4.80 4.70 -15.06
CA LEU A 97 3.51 5.27 -15.49
C LEU A 97 2.38 4.25 -15.42
N ARG A 98 2.60 3.01 -15.85
CA ARG A 98 1.61 1.94 -15.76
C ARG A 98 1.26 1.58 -14.31
N ALA A 99 2.26 1.51 -13.43
CA ALA A 99 2.02 1.23 -12.02
C ALA A 99 1.19 2.36 -11.36
N TYR A 100 1.54 3.62 -11.63
CA TYR A 100 0.80 4.78 -11.13
C TYR A 100 -0.61 4.87 -11.71
N SER A 101 -0.80 4.65 -13.01
CA SER A 101 -2.14 4.70 -13.62
C SER A 101 -3.05 3.59 -13.09
N THR A 102 -2.51 2.38 -12.93
CA THR A 102 -3.25 1.24 -12.34
C THR A 102 -3.63 1.53 -10.88
N ALA A 103 -2.68 2.01 -10.07
CA ALA A 103 -2.93 2.33 -8.68
C ALA A 103 -3.90 3.52 -8.52
N HIS A 104 -3.82 4.51 -9.40
CA HIS A 104 -4.75 5.63 -9.42
C HIS A 104 -6.17 5.15 -9.74
N GLY A 105 -6.35 4.35 -10.80
CA GLY A 105 -7.65 3.78 -11.15
C GLY A 105 -8.24 2.94 -10.03
N ALA A 106 -7.42 2.11 -9.37
CA ALA A 106 -7.85 1.32 -8.22
C ALA A 106 -8.22 2.20 -7.01
N THR A 107 -7.44 3.25 -6.70
CA THR A 107 -7.77 4.19 -5.61
C THR A 107 -9.08 4.94 -5.91
N THR A 108 -9.27 5.39 -7.15
CA THR A 108 -10.50 6.05 -7.59
C THR A 108 -11.70 5.10 -7.47
N PHE A 109 -11.54 3.84 -7.84
CA PHE A 109 -12.59 2.83 -7.67
C PHE A 109 -12.98 2.66 -6.20
N VAL A 110 -11.99 2.52 -5.29
CA VAL A 110 -12.26 2.42 -3.85
C VAL A 110 -12.93 3.68 -3.32
N MET A 111 -12.52 4.87 -3.79
CA MET A 111 -13.15 6.13 -3.40
C MET A 111 -14.63 6.21 -3.85
N ILE A 112 -14.93 5.79 -5.09
CA ILE A 112 -16.32 5.69 -5.59
C ILE A 112 -17.12 4.71 -4.74
N LEU A 113 -16.54 3.55 -4.41
CA LEU A 113 -17.21 2.54 -3.59
C LEU A 113 -17.54 3.07 -2.19
N VAL A 114 -16.59 3.73 -1.53
CA VAL A 114 -16.81 4.36 -0.23
C VAL A 114 -17.91 5.41 -0.32
N LEU A 115 -17.87 6.28 -1.33
CA LEU A 115 -18.91 7.29 -1.56
C LEU A 115 -20.29 6.66 -1.75
N ALA A 116 -20.39 5.59 -2.54
CA ALA A 116 -21.66 4.89 -2.75
C ALA A 116 -22.19 4.27 -1.45
N VAL A 117 -21.32 3.61 -0.67
CA VAL A 117 -21.69 3.00 0.61
C VAL A 117 -22.15 4.04 1.62
N THR A 118 -21.43 5.16 1.75
CA THR A 118 -21.80 6.22 2.70
C THR A 118 -23.10 6.92 2.28
N MET A 119 -23.31 7.16 0.98
CA MET A 119 -24.58 7.72 0.47
C MET A 119 -25.79 6.82 0.74
N VAL A 120 -25.62 5.49 0.66
CA VAL A 120 -26.69 4.55 0.98
C VAL A 120 -26.94 4.50 2.49
N ALA A 121 -25.88 4.49 3.29
CA ALA A 121 -26.01 4.43 4.74
C ALA A 121 -26.66 5.68 5.35
N ASP A 122 -26.35 6.88 4.83
CA ASP A 122 -26.89 8.15 5.33
C ASP A 122 -28.42 8.30 5.16
N ARG A 123 -29.07 7.45 4.36
CA ARG A 123 -30.52 7.45 4.18
C ARG A 123 -31.32 7.01 5.42
N GLY A 124 -30.68 6.49 6.46
CA GLY A 124 -31.32 5.97 7.67
C GLY A 124 -31.83 7.03 8.67
N GLY A 125 -31.60 8.33 8.46
CA GLY A 125 -32.02 9.40 9.38
C GLY A 125 -30.97 9.74 10.46
N ARG A 126 -31.29 10.67 11.39
CA ARG A 126 -30.33 11.27 12.37
C ARG A 126 -29.61 10.27 13.30
N GLU A 127 -30.13 9.06 13.45
CA GLU A 127 -29.49 7.99 14.24
C GLU A 127 -28.44 7.20 13.43
N SER A 128 -28.41 7.35 12.10
CA SER A 128 -27.45 6.70 11.20
C SER A 128 -26.15 7.50 11.04
N GLN A 129 -25.67 8.10 12.13
CA GLN A 129 -24.39 8.79 12.11
C GLN A 129 -23.24 7.79 12.08
N ILE A 130 -22.32 8.01 11.15
CA ILE A 130 -21.09 7.22 11.05
C ILE A 130 -20.28 7.43 12.34
N PRO A 131 -19.90 6.36 13.08
CA PRO A 131 -19.06 6.50 14.25
C PRO A 131 -17.75 7.24 13.90
N GLY A 132 -17.37 8.23 14.71
CA GLY A 132 -16.18 9.05 14.44
C GLY A 132 -14.90 8.23 14.26
N ALA A 133 -14.77 7.13 15.00
CA ALA A 133 -13.65 6.18 14.86
C ALA A 133 -13.66 5.48 13.49
N ALA A 134 -14.84 5.06 13.01
CA ALA A 134 -14.98 4.45 11.68
C ALA A 134 -14.64 5.45 10.58
N LEU A 135 -15.08 6.71 10.71
CA LEU A 135 -14.73 7.78 9.76
C LEU A 135 -13.22 8.01 9.71
N PHE A 136 -12.56 8.11 10.87
CA PHE A 136 -11.11 8.24 10.94
C PHE A 136 -10.40 7.07 10.26
N LEU A 137 -10.81 5.83 10.55
CA LEU A 137 -10.23 4.63 9.95
C LEU A 137 -10.46 4.57 8.43
N ILE A 138 -11.63 4.96 7.94
CA ILE A 138 -11.91 5.05 6.50
C ILE A 138 -10.98 6.06 5.83
N LEU A 139 -10.84 7.26 6.39
CA LEU A 139 -9.96 8.30 5.83
C LEU A 139 -8.49 7.86 5.86
N PHE A 140 -8.07 7.24 6.96
CA PHE A 140 -6.72 6.71 7.11
C PHE A 140 -6.47 5.55 6.14
N ALA A 141 -7.43 4.64 5.97
CA ALA A 141 -7.37 3.56 4.98
C ALA A 141 -7.27 4.10 3.55
N MET A 142 -8.01 5.17 3.25
CA MET A 142 -7.92 5.86 1.96
C MET A 142 -6.53 6.44 1.73
N LEU A 143 -5.99 7.18 2.70
CA LEU A 143 -4.65 7.75 2.63
C LEU A 143 -3.59 6.67 2.45
N ALA A 144 -3.63 5.63 3.28
CA ALA A 144 -2.70 4.51 3.22
C ALA A 144 -2.78 3.79 1.86
N THR A 145 -3.98 3.57 1.34
CA THR A 145 -4.19 2.97 0.01
C THR A 145 -3.60 3.86 -1.08
N HIS A 146 -3.89 5.16 -1.07
CA HIS A 146 -3.36 6.10 -2.06
C HIS A 146 -1.83 6.14 -2.09
N VAL A 147 -1.18 6.11 -0.92
CA VAL A 147 0.28 6.20 -0.79
C VAL A 147 0.97 4.87 -1.11
N LEU A 148 0.44 3.73 -0.61
CA LEU A 148 1.13 2.44 -0.66
C LEU A 148 0.77 1.61 -1.89
N LEU A 149 -0.43 1.78 -2.45
CA LEU A 149 -0.89 0.97 -3.58
C LEU A 149 0.01 1.08 -4.83
N PRO A 150 0.55 2.27 -5.21
CA PRO A 150 1.50 2.36 -6.32
C PRO A 150 2.76 1.52 -6.09
N LEU A 151 3.25 1.46 -4.83
CA LEU A 151 4.43 0.67 -4.47
C LEU A 151 4.14 -0.82 -4.53
N VAL A 152 2.97 -1.24 -4.04
CA VAL A 152 2.52 -2.64 -4.12
C VAL A 152 2.39 -3.08 -5.58
N VAL A 153 1.74 -2.26 -6.41
CA VAL A 153 1.56 -2.53 -7.84
C VAL A 153 2.91 -2.58 -8.56
N ALA A 154 3.80 -1.62 -8.29
CA ALA A 154 5.14 -1.60 -8.88
C ALA A 154 5.94 -2.85 -8.49
N ALA A 155 5.95 -3.22 -7.20
CA ALA A 155 6.63 -4.41 -6.71
C ALA A 155 6.08 -5.71 -7.33
N TRP A 156 4.78 -5.76 -7.61
CA TRP A 156 4.13 -6.90 -8.27
C TRP A 156 4.48 -7.01 -9.77
N GLN A 157 4.58 -5.86 -10.44
CA GLN A 157 4.82 -5.76 -11.88
C GLN A 157 6.30 -5.78 -12.28
N LEU A 158 7.23 -5.58 -11.35
CA LEU A 158 8.67 -5.51 -11.65
C LEU A 158 9.19 -6.79 -12.33
N PRO A 159 9.77 -6.69 -13.55
CA PRO A 159 10.42 -7.81 -14.23
C PRO A 159 11.58 -8.39 -13.42
N ASP A 160 11.99 -9.63 -13.72
CA ASP A 160 13.27 -10.11 -13.19
C ASP A 160 14.43 -9.38 -13.86
N PRO A 161 15.54 -9.13 -13.14
CA PRO A 161 16.77 -8.74 -13.79
C PRO A 161 17.15 -9.82 -14.83
N PRO A 162 17.76 -9.44 -15.96
CA PRO A 162 18.34 -10.42 -16.87
C PRO A 162 19.28 -11.35 -16.08
N ALA A 163 19.35 -12.62 -16.46
CA ALA A 163 20.35 -13.51 -15.89
C ALA A 163 21.73 -12.88 -16.14
N ASP A 164 22.58 -12.85 -15.11
CA ASP A 164 23.97 -12.49 -15.32
C ASP A 164 24.57 -13.62 -16.18
N ASP A 165 24.88 -13.33 -17.45
CA ASP A 165 25.46 -14.29 -18.41
C ASP A 165 26.94 -14.63 -18.09
N ASP A 166 27.34 -14.57 -16.81
CA ASP A 166 28.73 -14.72 -16.34
C ASP A 166 28.91 -15.95 -15.42
N GLU A 167 28.28 -17.07 -15.76
CA GLU A 167 28.61 -18.40 -15.22
C GLU A 167 28.98 -19.37 -16.37
N GLU A 168 29.87 -18.92 -17.25
CA GLU A 168 30.71 -19.80 -18.08
C GLU A 168 32.14 -19.78 -17.54
N ALA A 169 32.47 -20.74 -16.67
CA ALA A 169 33.84 -21.16 -16.35
C ALA A 169 33.87 -22.66 -16.02
#